data_AF-A0A1Q7HIX1-F1
#
_entry.id   AF-A0A1Q7HIX1-F1
#
_cell.length_a   1.000
_cell.length_b   1.000
_cell.length_c   1.000
_cell.angle_alpha   90.00
_cell.angle_beta   90.00
_cell.angle_gamma   90.00
#
_symmetry.space_group_name_H-M   'P 1'
#
loop_
_entity.id
_entity.type
_entity.pdbx_description
1 polymer ?
#
loop_
_entity_poly.entity_id
_entity_poly.type
_entity_poly.pdbx_seq_one_letter_code
_entity_poly.pdbx_strand_id
1 'polypeptide(L)'
;MPIDVEANMKIPRLTIRSANQPDKVIDNSTVRFIKRIQVPAIPKPGASLTLTTSGGQTFESTVTRADWHEEKSIFIVSCNYAKRSISADDYHALVNDPDWTMKPLI
;
A
#
# COMPACT_ATOMS: atom_id res chain seq x y z
N MET A 1 -3.20 -21.75 -10.78
CA MET A 1 -2.02 -20.95 -11.16
C MET A 1 -2.16 -19.60 -10.49
N PRO A 2 -1.10 -19.05 -9.86
CA PRO A 2 -1.15 -17.69 -9.33
C PRO A 2 -1.30 -16.66 -10.46
N ILE A 3 -1.98 -15.56 -10.18
CA ILE A 3 -2.21 -14.45 -11.10
C ILE A 3 -1.35 -13.28 -10.63
N ASP A 4 -0.55 -12.71 -11.54
CA ASP A 4 0.19 -11.50 -11.28
C ASP A 4 -0.76 -10.29 -11.28
N VAL A 5 -0.72 -9.50 -10.21
CA VAL A 5 -1.51 -8.27 -10.06
C VAL A 5 -0.63 -7.15 -9.52
N GLU A 6 -1.02 -5.91 -9.78
CA GLU A 6 -0.40 -4.73 -9.19
C GLU A 6 -1.27 -4.24 -8.02
N ALA A 7 -0.78 -4.40 -6.80
CA ALA A 7 -1.40 -3.81 -5.62
C ALA A 7 -1.12 -2.31 -5.60
N ASN A 8 -2.18 -1.51 -5.49
CA ASN A 8 -2.13 -0.06 -5.40
C ASN A 8 -2.73 0.36 -4.05
N MET A 9 -1.85 0.51 -3.06
CA MET A 9 -2.23 0.74 -1.67
C MET A 9 -2.25 2.24 -1.35
N LYS A 10 -3.33 2.68 -0.71
CA LYS A 10 -3.42 3.96 -0.03
C LYS A 10 -3.15 3.76 1.47
N ILE A 11 -2.25 4.54 2.04
CA ILE A 11 -2.00 4.57 3.49
C ILE A 11 -2.62 5.81 4.14
N PRO A 12 -2.95 5.78 5.45
CA PRO A 12 -3.45 6.95 6.17
C PRO A 12 -2.36 8.01 6.36
N ARG A 13 -2.77 9.18 6.88
CA ARG A 13 -1.86 10.19 7.43
C ARG A 13 -1.00 9.59 8.54
N LEU A 14 0.24 10.05 8.63
CA LEU A 14 1.18 9.73 9.70
C LEU A 14 1.43 10.98 10.53
N THR A 15 1.40 10.84 11.86
CA THR A 15 1.82 11.88 12.81
C THR A 15 3.00 11.36 13.60
N ILE A 16 4.16 11.98 13.42
CA ILE A 16 5.38 11.66 14.14
C ILE A 16 5.49 12.61 15.32
N ARG A 17 5.46 12.06 16.53
CA ARG A 17 5.59 12.82 17.78
C ARG A 17 7.00 12.67 18.33
N SER A 18 7.58 13.78 18.76
CA SER A 18 8.92 13.83 19.34
C SER A 18 8.88 14.64 20.63
N ALA A 19 9.55 14.20 21.69
CA ALA A 19 9.47 14.84 23.01
C ALA A 19 9.95 16.31 23.01
N ASN A 20 10.88 16.66 22.10
CA ASN A 20 11.54 17.97 22.06
C ASN A 20 11.30 18.72 20.74
N GLN A 21 10.36 18.27 19.91
CA GLN A 21 10.07 18.90 18.61
C GLN A 21 8.56 18.93 18.34
N PRO A 22 8.07 19.89 17.55
CA PRO A 22 6.68 19.91 17.12
C PRO A 22 6.29 18.63 16.38
N ASP A 23 5.04 18.21 16.56
CA ASP A 23 4.46 17.07 15.83
C ASP A 23 4.60 17.28 14.31
N LYS A 24 5.22 16.32 13.63
CA LYS A 24 5.36 16.33 12.17
C LYS A 24 4.23 15.50 11.56
N VAL A 25 3.41 16.13 10.74
CA VAL A 25 2.33 15.45 10.01
C VAL A 25 2.76 15.19 8.57
N ILE A 26 2.64 13.95 8.13
CA ILE A 26 2.86 13.53 6.74
C ILE A 26 1.49 13.18 6.16
N ASP A 27 1.06 13.95 5.16
CA ASP A 27 -0.15 13.65 4.39
C ASP A 27 0.19 12.71 3.23
N ASN A 28 -0.48 11.56 3.21
CA ASN A 28 -0.35 10.52 2.18
C ASN A 28 -1.57 10.47 1.24
N SER A 29 -2.48 11.45 1.33
CA SER A 29 -3.72 11.48 0.55
C SER A 29 -3.45 11.44 -0.98
N THR A 30 -2.37 12.09 -1.41
CA THR A 30 -1.92 12.26 -2.80
C THR A 30 -0.91 11.22 -3.27
N VAL A 31 -0.64 10.18 -2.49
CA VAL A 31 0.38 9.16 -2.81
C VAL A 31 -0.24 7.77 -2.84
N ARG A 32 0.27 6.92 -3.72
CA ARG A 32 -0.02 5.47 -3.73
C ARG A 32 1.27 4.67 -3.65
N PHE A 33 1.22 3.59 -2.87
CA PHE A 33 2.29 2.62 -2.75
C PHE A 33 1.94 1.44 -3.65
N ILE A 34 2.80 1.18 -4.62
CA ILE A 34 2.55 0.20 -5.67
C ILE A 34 3.53 -0.95 -5.53
N LYS A 35 3.03 -2.19 -5.55
CA LYS A 35 3.85 -3.41 -5.56
C LYS A 35 3.19 -4.48 -6.44
N ARG A 36 4.00 -5.23 -7.19
CA ARG A 36 3.53 -6.43 -7.91
C ARG A 36 3.50 -7.61 -6.95
N ILE A 37 2.39 -8.34 -6.97
CA ILE A 37 2.18 -9.51 -6.12
C ILE A 37 1.51 -10.63 -6.92
N GLN A 38 1.58 -11.83 -6.37
CA GLN A 38 0.89 -13.00 -6.88
C GLN A 38 -0.29 -13.35 -5.98
N VAL A 39 -1.47 -13.52 -6.58
CA VAL A 39 -2.70 -13.87 -5.87
C VAL A 39 -3.33 -15.13 -6.46
N PRO A 40 -3.99 -15.98 -5.66
CA PRO A 40 -4.64 -17.20 -6.17
C PRO A 40 -5.87 -16.90 -7.04
N ALA A 41 -6.50 -15.74 -6.86
CA ALA A 41 -7.62 -15.24 -7.63
C ALA A 41 -7.66 -13.71 -7.52
N ILE A 42 -8.31 -13.03 -8.48
CA ILE A 42 -8.52 -11.58 -8.42
C ILE A 42 -9.38 -11.25 -7.19
N PRO A 43 -8.86 -10.46 -6.22
CA PRO A 43 -9.58 -10.19 -4.99
C PRO A 43 -10.76 -9.24 -5.25
N LYS A 44 -11.89 -9.53 -4.60
CA LYS A 44 -13.10 -8.72 -4.71
C LYS A 44 -13.03 -7.49 -3.78
N PRO A 45 -13.77 -6.41 -4.09
CA PRO A 45 -13.99 -5.33 -3.13
C PRO A 45 -14.43 -5.86 -1.75
N GLY A 46 -13.86 -5.29 -0.69
CA GLY A 46 -14.08 -5.69 0.70
C GLY A 46 -13.19 -6.84 1.19
N ALA A 47 -12.50 -7.56 0.31
CA ALA A 47 -11.58 -8.62 0.73
C ALA A 47 -10.36 -8.05 1.45
N SER A 48 -9.85 -8.80 2.43
CA SER A 48 -8.54 -8.51 3.04
C SER A 48 -7.42 -9.01 2.13
N LEU A 49 -6.37 -8.22 1.99
CA LEU A 49 -5.17 -8.54 1.24
C LEU A 49 -3.94 -8.25 2.12
N THR A 50 -3.18 -9.30 2.42
CA THR A 50 -1.92 -9.19 3.14
C THR A 50 -0.80 -8.87 2.17
N LEU A 51 -0.13 -7.75 2.39
CA LEU A 51 0.97 -7.23 1.59
C LEU A 51 2.26 -7.30 2.41
N THR A 52 3.42 -7.41 1.76
CA THR A 52 4.70 -7.55 2.46
C THR A 52 5.78 -6.62 1.93
N THR A 53 6.70 -6.21 2.80
CA THR A 53 8.03 -5.70 2.39
C THR A 53 9.00 -6.84 2.11
N SER A 54 10.08 -6.56 1.37
CA SER A 54 11.25 -7.43 1.23
C SER A 54 11.88 -7.77 2.59
N GLY A 55 11.80 -6.86 3.56
CA GLY A 55 12.21 -7.07 4.95
C GLY A 55 11.27 -7.97 5.78
N GLY A 56 10.18 -8.47 5.20
CA GLY A 56 9.25 -9.41 5.85
C GLY A 56 8.18 -8.78 6.73
N GLN A 57 8.07 -7.44 6.78
CA GLN A 57 6.95 -6.79 7.47
C GLN A 57 5.67 -7.00 6.66
N THR A 58 4.58 -7.25 7.38
CA THR A 58 3.27 -7.54 6.80
C THR A 58 2.30 -6.40 7.06
N PHE A 59 1.54 -6.03 6.04
CA PHE A 59 0.49 -5.02 6.10
C PHE A 59 -0.83 -5.64 5.71
N GLU A 60 -1.85 -5.42 6.53
CA GLU A 60 -3.22 -5.73 6.13
C GLU A 60 -3.81 -4.57 5.36
N SER A 61 -4.53 -4.90 4.29
CA SER A 61 -5.23 -3.92 3.48
C SER A 61 -6.61 -4.45 3.09
N THR A 62 -7.57 -3.54 2.87
CA THR A 62 -8.89 -3.88 2.35
C THR A 62 -8.96 -3.46 0.90
N VAL A 63 -9.28 -4.40 0.02
CA VAL A 63 -9.48 -4.14 -1.41
C VAL A 63 -10.69 -3.24 -1.59
N THR A 64 -10.54 -2.17 -2.36
CA THR A 64 -11.63 -1.25 -2.70
C THR A 64 -12.18 -1.53 -4.08
N ARG A 65 -11.30 -1.89 -5.03
CA ARG A 65 -11.65 -2.29 -6.40
C ARG A 65 -10.51 -3.03 -7.07
N ALA A 66 -10.83 -3.77 -8.11
CA ALA A 66 -9.86 -4.41 -8.99
C ALA A 66 -10.28 -4.15 -10.44
N ASP A 67 -9.41 -3.53 -11.21
CA ASP A 67 -9.68 -3.11 -12.59
C ASP A 67 -8.59 -3.64 -13.52
N TRP A 68 -8.95 -4.03 -14.74
CA TRP A 68 -7.98 -4.40 -15.77
C TRP A 68 -7.34 -3.14 -16.37
N HIS A 69 -6.01 -3.12 -16.45
CA HIS A 69 -5.26 -2.02 -17.06
C HIS A 69 -4.69 -2.46 -18.41
N GLU A 70 -5.35 -2.04 -19.50
CA GLU A 70 -5.09 -2.50 -20.87
C GLU A 70 -3.61 -2.39 -21.26
N GLU A 71 -3.00 -1.21 -21.10
CA GLU A 71 -1.60 -0.97 -21.53
C GLU A 71 -0.57 -1.84 -20.81
N LYS A 72 -0.84 -2.18 -19.55
CA LYS A 72 0.03 -3.04 -18.73
C LYS A 72 -0.35 -4.51 -18.86
N SER A 73 -1.53 -4.80 -19.43
CA SER A 73 -2.15 -6.11 -19.47
C SER A 73 -2.11 -6.82 -18.11
N ILE A 74 -2.48 -6.09 -17.05
CA ILE A 74 -2.49 -6.59 -15.66
C ILE A 74 -3.69 -6.02 -14.90
N PHE A 75 -4.18 -6.76 -13.90
CA PHE A 75 -5.14 -6.22 -12.93
C PHE A 75 -4.46 -5.29 -11.94
N ILE A 76 -5.05 -4.12 -11.72
CA ILE A 76 -4.68 -3.19 -10.66
C ILE A 76 -5.67 -3.38 -9.52
N VAL A 77 -5.16 -3.82 -8.36
CA VAL A 77 -5.95 -4.00 -7.15
C VAL A 77 -5.77 -2.77 -6.27
N SER A 78 -6.74 -1.86 -6.31
CA SER A 78 -6.77 -0.72 -5.40
C SER A 78 -7.15 -1.21 -3.99
N CYS A 79 -6.37 -0.82 -2.98
CA CYS A 79 -6.62 -1.21 -1.60
C CYS A 79 -6.27 -0.07 -0.63
N ASN A 80 -6.90 -0.10 0.53
CA ASN A 80 -6.60 0.82 1.63
C ASN A 80 -5.91 0.05 2.75
N TYR A 81 -4.88 0.63 3.35
CA TYR A 81 -4.31 0.12 4.58
C TYR A 81 -5.40 -0.07 5.64
N ALA A 82 -5.45 -1.25 6.27
CA ALA A 82 -6.58 -1.65 7.09
C ALA A 82 -6.71 -0.84 8.39
N LYS A 83 -5.58 -0.36 8.94
CA LYS A 83 -5.58 0.41 10.19
C LYS A 83 -5.79 1.90 9.90
N ARG A 84 -6.44 2.60 10.84
CA ARG A 84 -6.69 4.05 10.78
C ARG A 84 -5.42 4.91 10.83
N SER A 85 -4.30 4.35 11.27
CA SER A 85 -3.01 5.02 11.44
C SER A 85 -1.89 4.03 11.13
N ILE A 86 -0.82 4.52 10.51
CA ILE A 86 0.42 3.79 10.28
C ILE A 86 1.48 4.25 11.30
N SER A 87 2.36 3.35 11.74
CA SER A 87 3.49 3.73 12.60
C SER A 87 4.61 4.36 11.77
N ALA A 88 5.54 5.08 12.42
CA ALA A 88 6.71 5.61 11.73
C ALA A 88 7.57 4.48 11.15
N ASP A 89 7.76 3.39 11.90
CA ASP A 89 8.55 2.24 11.48
C ASP A 89 7.94 1.53 10.26
N ASP A 90 6.62 1.31 10.25
CA ASP A 90 5.91 0.72 9.11
C ASP A 90 5.96 1.63 7.88
N TYR A 91 5.86 2.94 8.08
CA TYR A 91 5.97 3.91 7.00
C TYR A 91 7.39 3.92 6.41
N HIS A 92 8.42 3.94 7.26
CA HIS A 92 9.81 3.89 6.82
C HIS A 92 10.14 2.58 6.11
N ALA A 93 9.57 1.47 6.57
CA ALA A 93 9.66 0.20 5.87
C ALA A 93 9.09 0.29 4.45
N LEU A 94 7.89 0.82 4.27
CA LEU A 94 7.26 0.96 2.95
C LEU A 94 8.02 1.89 2.01
N VAL A 95 8.48 3.04 2.51
CA VAL A 95 9.14 4.06 1.68
C VAL A 95 10.53 3.63 1.21
N ASN A 96 11.25 2.85 2.04
CA ASN A 96 12.62 2.43 1.74
C ASN A 96 12.69 1.02 1.12
N ASP A 97 11.55 0.35 0.92
CA ASP A 97 11.54 -1.00 0.38
C ASP A 97 11.70 -1.00 -1.15
N PRO A 98 12.63 -1.80 -1.72
CA PRO A 98 12.88 -1.82 -3.16
C PRO A 98 11.74 -2.43 -3.99
N ASP A 99 10.86 -3.26 -3.40
CA ASP A 99 9.72 -3.84 -4.11
C ASP A 99 8.52 -2.87 -4.17
N TRP A 100 8.56 -1.79 -3.39
CA TRP A 100 7.51 -0.79 -3.33
C TRP A 100 7.90 0.46 -4.10
N THR A 101 6.97 0.93 -4.93
CA THR A 101 7.12 2.21 -5.62
C THR A 101 6.13 3.22 -5.06
N MET A 102 6.65 4.34 -4.55
CA MET A 102 5.85 5.48 -4.12
C MET A 102 5.52 6.34 -5.35
N LYS A 103 4.25 6.40 -5.73
CA LYS A 103 3.78 7.18 -6.88
C LYS A 103 2.87 8.33 -6.45
N PRO A 104 3.22 9.59 -6.73
CA PRO A 104 2.32 10.73 -6.58
C PRO A 104 1.15 10.66 -7.58
N LEU A 105 -0.02 11.16 -7.20
CA LEU A 105 -1.22 11.23 -8.03
C LEU A 105 -1.35 12.54 -8.85
N ILE A 106 -0.24 13.24 -9.05
CA ILE A 106 -0.17 14.54 -9.75
C ILE A 106 -0.34 14.41 -11.27
#